data_AF-A0A081GJK6-F1
#
_entry.id   AF-A0A081GJK6-F1
#
_cell.length_a   1.000
_cell.length_b   1.000
_cell.length_c   1.000
_cell.angle_alpha   90.00
_cell.angle_beta   90.00
_cell.angle_gamma   90.00
#
_symmetry.space_group_name_H-M   'P 1'
#
loop_
_entity.id
_entity.type
_entity.pdbx_description
1 polymer ?
#
loop_
_entity_poly.entity_id
_entity_poly.type
_entity_poly.pdbx_seq_one_letter_code
_entity_poly.pdbx_strand_id
1 'polypeptide(L)'
;MSLVELVTGTVVFVLAAGSSLQIWALATSGTLAQERLQRRLEDADASLLRAEAVLRRLAPSGGDCAEAAVRLLQALANEPVAPSLERQLQTSAAGDGVVLQLMVEGMAEPRVRLFLPAALGLCGPPAASPE
;
A
#
# COMPACT_ATOMS: atom_id res chain seq x y z
N MET A 1 57.55 7.84 26.31
CA MET A 1 56.56 7.53 25.26
C MET A 1 57.24 7.75 23.93
N SER A 2 57.47 6.69 23.17
CA SER A 2 58.26 6.78 21.94
C SER A 2 57.40 7.30 20.78
N LEU A 3 58.00 8.01 19.84
CA LEU A 3 57.31 8.54 18.65
C LEU A 3 56.63 7.41 17.85
N VAL A 4 57.20 6.20 17.91
CA VAL A 4 56.68 4.98 17.27
C VAL A 4 55.36 4.51 17.90
N GLU A 5 55.20 4.60 19.23
CA GLU A 5 53.94 4.26 19.92
C GLU A 5 52.81 5.21 19.52
N LEU A 6 53.12 6.50 19.34
CA LEU A 6 52.14 7.51 18.97
C LEU A 6 51.68 7.34 17.50
N VAL A 7 52.60 7.00 16.60
CA VAL A 7 52.28 6.73 15.18
C VAL A 7 51.48 5.44 15.04
N THR A 8 51.87 4.38 15.74
CA THR A 8 51.13 3.10 15.69
C THR A 8 49.72 3.24 16.28
N GLY A 9 49.57 3.95 17.40
CA GLY A 9 48.26 4.23 18.01
C GLY A 9 47.34 5.04 17.09
N THR A 10 47.85 6.07 16.41
CA THR A 10 47.05 6.88 15.48
C THR A 10 46.66 6.10 14.22
N VAL A 11 47.54 5.27 13.66
CA VAL A 11 47.21 4.41 12.51
C VAL A 11 46.12 3.40 12.84
N VAL A 12 46.24 2.70 13.97
CA VAL A 12 45.21 1.74 14.42
C VAL A 12 43.88 2.44 14.65
N PHE A 13 43.90 3.63 15.26
CA PHE A 13 42.69 4.42 15.49
C PHE A 13 42.02 4.86 14.18
N VAL A 14 42.78 5.36 13.20
CA VAL A 14 42.24 5.81 11.90
C VAL A 14 41.64 4.64 11.12
N LEU A 15 42.30 3.47 11.12
CA LEU A 15 41.77 2.28 10.46
C LEU A 15 40.48 1.78 11.13
N ALA A 16 40.46 1.74 12.47
CA ALA A 16 39.27 1.36 13.23
C ALA A 16 38.11 2.36 12.98
N ALA A 17 38.38 3.66 13.05
CA ALA A 17 37.40 4.70 12.79
C ALA A 17 36.86 4.66 11.35
N GLY A 18 37.73 4.43 10.36
CA GLY A 18 37.35 4.30 8.96
C GLY A 18 36.40 3.13 8.71
N SER A 19 36.72 1.95 9.26
CA SER A 19 35.86 0.76 9.14
C SER A 19 34.49 0.96 9.82
N SER A 20 34.46 1.60 10.98
CA SER A 20 33.21 1.93 11.69
C SER A 20 32.32 2.86 10.86
N LEU A 21 32.88 3.96 10.34
CA LEU A 21 32.12 4.92 9.53
C LEU A 21 31.52 4.28 8.27
N GLN A 22 32.23 3.35 7.63
CA GLN A 22 31.74 2.62 6.47
C GLN A 22 30.52 1.75 6.82
N ILE A 23 30.53 1.08 7.97
CA ILE A 23 29.40 0.27 8.44
C ILE A 23 28.19 1.16 8.73
N TRP A 24 28.39 2.30 9.39
CA TRP A 24 27.32 3.27 9.65
C TRP A 24 26.74 3.85 8.36
N ALA A 25 27.58 4.20 7.37
CA ALA A 25 27.12 4.70 6.07
C ALA A 25 26.25 3.68 5.31
N LEU A 26 26.66 2.41 5.31
CA LEU A 26 25.86 1.34 4.71
C LEU A 26 24.54 1.13 5.45
N ALA A 27 24.57 1.07 6.78
CA ALA A 27 23.38 0.90 7.60
C ALA A 27 22.35 2.03 7.37
N THR A 28 22.81 3.29 7.40
CA THR A 28 21.94 4.47 7.19
C THR A 28 21.33 4.52 5.80
N SER A 29 22.06 4.12 4.75
CA SER A 29 21.48 4.06 3.40
C SER A 29 20.38 2.99 3.31
N GLY A 30 20.56 1.86 4.00
CA GLY A 30 19.56 0.79 4.08
C GLY A 30 18.29 1.22 4.81
N THR A 31 18.43 1.91 5.96
CA THR A 31 17.27 2.37 6.74
C THR A 31 16.44 3.39 5.95
N LEU A 32 17.08 4.32 5.25
CA LEU A 32 16.37 5.30 4.42
C LEU A 32 15.58 4.65 3.27
N ALA A 33 16.13 3.60 2.65
CA ALA A 33 15.43 2.86 1.61
C ALA A 33 14.20 2.13 2.18
N GLN A 34 14.34 1.51 3.35
CA GLN A 34 13.24 0.84 4.04
C GLN A 34 12.15 1.81 4.50
N GLU A 35 12.52 2.97 5.04
CA GLU A 35 11.54 3.99 5.44
C GLU A 35 10.72 4.49 4.25
N ARG A 36 11.35 4.69 3.09
CA ARG A 36 10.63 5.09 1.87
C ARG A 36 9.65 4.02 1.41
N LEU A 37 10.08 2.76 1.40
CA LEU A 37 9.21 1.65 1.05
C LEU A 37 8.04 1.54 2.04
N GLN A 38 8.32 1.67 3.33
CA GLN A 38 7.29 1.61 4.37
C GLN A 38 6.26 2.72 4.19
N ARG A 39 6.67 3.97 3.93
CA ARG A 39 5.74 5.06 3.62
C ARG A 39 4.87 4.77 2.40
N ARG A 40 5.44 4.18 1.35
CA ARG A 40 4.68 3.79 0.15
C ARG A 40 3.65 2.70 0.44
N LEU A 41 3.98 1.78 1.34
CA LEU A 41 3.03 0.76 1.81
C LEU A 41 1.91 1.37 2.66
N GLU A 42 2.25 2.29 3.56
CA GLU A 42 1.28 3.04 4.36
C GLU A 42 0.33 3.85 3.47
N ASP A 43 0.84 4.49 2.41
CA ASP A 43 0.02 5.17 1.40
C ASP A 43 -0.96 4.21 0.71
N ALA A 44 -0.49 3.01 0.35
CA ALA A 44 -1.31 1.98 -0.28
C ALA A 44 -2.43 1.52 0.66
N ASP A 45 -2.11 1.23 1.91
CA ASP A 45 -3.09 0.80 2.91
C ASP A 45 -4.11 1.91 3.20
N ALA A 46 -3.66 3.16 3.33
CA ALA A 46 -4.53 4.32 3.50
C ALA A 46 -5.47 4.51 2.30
N SER A 47 -5.00 4.22 1.08
CA SER A 47 -5.84 4.29 -0.13
C SER A 47 -6.89 3.17 -0.19
N LEU A 48 -6.55 1.95 0.26
CA LEU A 48 -7.49 0.84 0.36
C LEU A 48 -8.58 1.10 1.41
N LEU A 49 -8.21 1.65 2.56
CA LEU A 49 -9.16 2.02 3.62
C LEU A 49 -10.10 3.14 3.16
N ARG A 50 -9.58 4.13 2.43
CA ARG A 50 -10.39 5.20 1.83
C ARG A 50 -11.38 4.65 0.80
N ALA A 51 -10.91 3.79 -0.10
CA ALA A 51 -11.77 3.11 -1.07
C ALA A 51 -12.89 2.33 -0.36
N GLU A 52 -12.57 1.54 0.65
CA GLU A 52 -13.57 0.79 1.42
C GLU A 52 -14.58 1.73 2.12
N ALA A 53 -14.13 2.82 2.72
CA ALA A 53 -15.00 3.79 3.37
C ALA A 53 -15.95 4.47 2.39
N VAL A 54 -15.49 4.81 1.19
CA VAL A 54 -16.31 5.41 0.13
C VAL A 54 -17.38 4.43 -0.34
N LEU A 55 -16.99 3.17 -0.55
CA LEU A 55 -17.92 2.13 -0.98
C LEU A 55 -18.98 1.81 0.07
N ARG A 56 -18.62 1.82 1.36
CA ARG A 56 -19.59 1.64 2.46
C ARG A 56 -20.58 2.79 2.61
N ARG A 57 -20.29 3.97 2.06
CA ARG A 57 -21.22 5.13 2.05
C ARG A 57 -22.23 5.06 0.91
N LEU A 58 -22.03 4.16 -0.06
CA LEU A 58 -23.03 3.95 -1.10
C LEU A 58 -24.31 3.42 -0.45
N ALA A 59 -25.45 4.01 -0.84
CA ALA A 59 -26.73 3.57 -0.32
C ALA A 59 -27.00 2.12 -0.74
N PRO A 60 -27.51 1.26 0.17
CA PRO A 60 -27.92 -0.08 -0.19
C PRO A 60 -28.96 -0.01 -1.30
N SER A 61 -28.72 -0.74 -2.38
CA SER A 61 -29.68 -0.99 -3.44
C SER A 61 -30.06 -2.46 -3.40
N GLY A 62 -31.36 -2.76 -3.39
CA GLY A 62 -31.81 -4.09 -3.82
C GLY A 62 -31.62 -4.20 -5.34
N GLY A 63 -31.34 -5.40 -5.86
CA GLY A 63 -31.25 -5.63 -7.31
C GLY A 63 -30.04 -6.42 -7.78
N ASP A 64 -29.71 -6.24 -9.06
CA ASP A 64 -28.67 -6.98 -9.78
C ASP A 64 -27.25 -6.59 -9.33
N CYS A 65 -26.46 -7.61 -8.98
CA CYS A 65 -25.07 -7.42 -8.56
C CYS A 65 -24.16 -6.94 -9.70
N ALA A 66 -24.49 -7.23 -10.97
CA ALA A 66 -23.72 -6.71 -12.09
C ALA A 66 -23.88 -5.19 -12.23
N GLU A 67 -25.10 -4.67 -12.08
CA GLU A 67 -25.35 -3.23 -12.12
C GLU A 67 -24.69 -2.52 -10.92
N ALA A 68 -24.79 -3.12 -9.73
CA ALA A 68 -24.13 -2.61 -8.53
C ALA A 68 -22.60 -2.59 -8.68
N ALA A 69 -22.01 -3.59 -9.34
CA ALA A 69 -20.57 -3.63 -9.64
C ALA A 69 -20.12 -2.48 -10.55
N VAL A 70 -20.95 -2.08 -11.53
CA VAL A 70 -20.67 -0.89 -12.36
C VAL A 70 -20.66 0.39 -11.51
N ARG A 71 -21.60 0.54 -10.58
CA ARG A 71 -21.65 1.70 -9.65
C ARG A 71 -20.44 1.73 -8.72
N LEU A 72 -20.02 0.57 -8.20
CA LEU A 72 -18.77 0.41 -7.44
C LEU A 72 -17.56 0.86 -8.24
N LEU A 73 -17.45 0.43 -9.50
CA LEU A 73 -16.34 0.80 -10.37
C LEU A 73 -16.29 2.31 -10.59
N GLN A 74 -17.44 2.95 -10.84
CA GLN A 74 -17.54 4.41 -10.99
C GLN A 74 -17.17 5.14 -9.70
N ALA A 75 -17.65 4.69 -8.55
CA ALA A 75 -17.30 5.27 -7.26
C ALA A 75 -15.79 5.19 -6.99
N LEU A 76 -15.17 4.04 -7.26
CA LEU A 76 -13.72 3.87 -7.14
C LEU A 76 -12.95 4.70 -8.16
N ALA A 77 -13.43 4.84 -9.39
CA ALA A 77 -12.76 5.63 -10.42
C ALA A 77 -12.68 7.12 -10.06
N ASN A 78 -13.69 7.64 -9.34
CA ASN A 78 -13.74 9.03 -8.90
C ASN A 78 -12.89 9.32 -7.65
N GLU A 79 -12.42 8.30 -6.93
CA GLU A 79 -11.59 8.51 -5.74
C GLU A 79 -10.17 8.93 -6.11
N PRO A 80 -9.58 9.89 -5.37
CA PRO A 80 -8.20 10.29 -5.56
C PRO A 80 -7.24 9.18 -5.09
N VAL A 81 -6.18 8.96 -5.88
CA VAL A 81 -5.09 8.02 -5.59
C VAL A 81 -3.85 8.82 -5.19
N ALA A 82 -3.06 8.29 -4.26
CA ALA A 82 -1.78 8.92 -3.90
C ALA A 82 -0.83 8.91 -5.11
N PRO A 83 0.01 9.95 -5.29
CA PRO A 83 0.90 10.05 -6.45
C PRO A 83 1.97 8.95 -6.50
N SER A 84 2.25 8.29 -5.36
CA SER A 84 3.17 7.16 -5.21
C SER A 84 2.60 5.82 -5.70
N LEU A 85 1.33 5.80 -6.14
CA LEU A 85 0.58 4.58 -6.48
C LEU A 85 -0.02 4.70 -7.88
N GLU A 86 0.00 3.60 -8.62
CA GLU A 86 -0.78 3.46 -9.85
C GLU A 86 -1.99 2.55 -9.58
N ARG A 87 -3.19 3.00 -9.96
CA ARG A 87 -4.43 2.26 -9.76
C ARG A 87 -4.91 1.63 -11.06
N GLN A 88 -5.22 0.34 -11.00
CA GLN A 88 -5.93 -0.37 -12.04
C GLN A 88 -7.24 -0.93 -11.48
N LEU A 89 -8.34 -0.70 -12.19
CA LEU A 89 -9.67 -1.16 -11.82
C LEU A 89 -10.16 -2.12 -12.90
N GLN A 90 -10.63 -3.29 -12.49
CA GLN A 90 -11.17 -4.30 -13.39
C GLN A 90 -12.44 -4.89 -12.79
N THR A 91 -13.39 -5.30 -13.62
CA THR A 91 -14.51 -6.11 -13.17
C THR A 91 -14.04 -7.54 -12.89
N SER A 92 -14.63 -8.18 -11.87
CA SER A 92 -14.42 -9.60 -11.58
C SER A 92 -14.76 -10.45 -12.80
N ALA A 93 -14.11 -11.61 -12.95
CA ALA A 93 -14.42 -12.56 -14.02
C ALA A 93 -15.88 -13.04 -14.00
N ALA A 94 -16.51 -13.04 -12.82
CA ALA A 94 -17.93 -13.36 -12.66
C ALA A 94 -18.87 -12.16 -12.91
N GLY A 95 -18.33 -10.95 -13.14
CA GLY A 95 -19.10 -9.73 -13.40
C GLY A 95 -19.81 -9.12 -12.19
N ASP A 96 -19.71 -9.75 -11.03
CA ASP A 96 -20.41 -9.43 -9.79
C ASP A 96 -19.54 -8.68 -8.77
N GLY A 97 -18.43 -8.11 -9.21
CA GLY A 97 -17.46 -7.46 -8.32
C GLY A 97 -16.46 -6.60 -9.04
N VAL A 98 -15.68 -5.86 -8.26
CA VAL A 98 -14.61 -4.98 -8.77
C VAL A 98 -13.30 -5.34 -8.09
N VAL A 99 -12.29 -5.61 -8.91
CA VAL A 99 -10.92 -5.84 -8.48
C VAL A 99 -10.17 -4.50 -8.55
N LEU A 100 -9.73 -4.04 -7.39
CA LEU A 100 -8.82 -2.91 -7.24
C LEU A 100 -7.39 -3.43 -7.15
N GLN A 101 -6.51 -3.00 -8.05
CA GLN A 101 -5.09 -3.27 -8.00
C GLN A 101 -4.33 -1.95 -7.81
N LEU A 102 -3.43 -1.93 -6.84
CA LEU A 102 -2.56 -0.79 -6.56
C LEU A 102 -1.11 -1.23 -6.77
N MET A 103 -0.45 -0.63 -7.75
CA MET A 103 0.97 -0.84 -7.99
C MET A 103 1.75 0.14 -7.13
N VAL A 104 2.64 -0.41 -6.32
CA VAL A 104 3.51 0.35 -5.42
C VAL A 104 4.91 0.35 -6.03
N GLU A 105 5.47 1.52 -6.27
CA GLU A 105 6.82 1.63 -6.84
C GLU A 105 7.85 0.93 -5.93
N GLY A 106 8.65 0.03 -6.51
CA GLY A 106 9.65 -0.77 -5.78
C GLY A 106 9.13 -2.10 -5.23
N MET A 107 7.87 -2.45 -5.48
CA MET A 107 7.29 -3.77 -5.19
C MET A 107 7.08 -4.55 -6.49
N ALA A 108 7.35 -5.86 -6.46
CA ALA A 108 7.11 -6.74 -7.60
C ALA A 108 5.63 -7.08 -7.78
N GLU A 109 4.87 -7.12 -6.68
CA GLU A 109 3.47 -7.53 -6.68
C GLU A 109 2.53 -6.36 -6.34
N PRO A 110 1.41 -6.22 -7.07
CA PRO A 110 0.38 -5.26 -6.72
C PRO A 110 -0.32 -5.64 -5.42
N ARG A 111 -0.81 -4.63 -4.71
CA ARG A 111 -1.83 -4.83 -3.68
C ARG A 111 -3.18 -4.98 -4.35
N VAL A 112 -3.77 -6.17 -4.25
CA VAL A 112 -5.04 -6.52 -4.90
C VAL A 112 -6.13 -6.68 -3.85
N ARG A 113 -7.31 -6.10 -4.12
CA ARG A 113 -8.50 -6.30 -3.29
C ARG A 113 -9.76 -6.42 -4.14
N LEU A 114 -10.55 -7.44 -3.85
CA LEU A 114 -11.87 -7.66 -4.46
C LEU A 114 -12.95 -7.01 -3.59
N PHE A 115 -13.78 -6.18 -4.22
CA PHE A 115 -14.98 -5.63 -3.61
C PHE A 115 -16.21 -6.26 -4.25
N LEU A 116 -17.05 -6.87 -3.42
CA LEU A 116 -18.30 -7.47 -3.82
C LEU A 116 -19.46 -6.55 -3.38
N PRO A 117 -20.36 -6.12 -4.29
CA PRO A 117 -21.54 -5.35 -3.93
C PRO A 117 -22.43 -6.09 -2.93
N ALA A 118 -22.53 -7.42 -3.03
CA ALA A 118 -23.31 -8.24 -2.09
C ALA A 118 -22.76 -8.14 -0.65
N ALA A 119 -21.43 -8.13 -0.49
CA ALA A 119 -20.80 -7.97 0.82
C ALA A 119 -20.99 -6.58 1.43
N LEU A 120 -21.32 -5.59 0.60
CA LEU A 120 -21.61 -4.21 1.00
C LEU A 120 -23.12 -3.95 1.13
N GLY A 121 -23.98 -4.95 0.91
CA GLY A 121 -25.44 -4.78 0.93
C GLY A 121 -25.98 -3.95 -0.25
N LEU A 122 -25.22 -3.82 -1.33
CA LEU A 122 -25.57 -3.05 -2.53
C LEU A 122 -26.30 -3.87 -3.59
N CYS A 123 -26.41 -5.18 -3.40
CA CYS A 123 -27.20 -6.08 -4.23
C CYS A 123 -27.60 -7.32 -3.42
N GLY A 124 -28.53 -8.10 -3.96
CA GLY A 124 -29.05 -9.30 -3.30
C GLY A 124 -30.57 -9.24 -3.11
N PRO A 125 -31.17 -10.33 -2.60
CA PRO A 125 -32.60 -10.36 -2.30
C PRO A 125 -32.93 -9.24 -1.31
N PRO A 126 -34.09 -8.57 -1.44
CA PRO A 126 -34.50 -7.52 -0.52
C PRO A 126 -34.37 -8.07 0.90
N ALA A 127 -33.64 -7.35 1.76
CA ALA A 127 -33.47 -7.74 3.15
C ALA A 127 -34.86 -8.02 3.72
N ALA A 128 -35.12 -9.28 4.09
CA ALA A 128 -36.35 -9.63 4.77
C ALA A 128 -36.45 -8.72 5.99
N SER A 129 -37.46 -7.85 5.99
CA SER A 129 -37.80 -7.05 7.16
C SER A 129 -37.97 -8.02 8.34
N PRO A 130 -37.33 -7.77 9.50
CA PRO A 130 -37.68 -8.51 10.69
C PRO A 130 -39.15 -8.18 11.02
N GLU A 131 -40.04 -9.16 10.83
CA GLU A 131 -41.37 -9.16 11.44
C GLU A 131 -41.27 -9.22 12.97
#